data_AF-A0A1V5MS65-F1
#
_entry.id   AF-A0A1V5MS65-F1
#
_cell.length_a   1.000
_cell.length_b   1.000
_cell.length_c   1.000
_cell.angle_alpha   90.00
_cell.angle_beta   90.00
_cell.angle_gamma   90.00
#
_symmetry.space_group_name_H-M   'P 1'
#
loop_
_entity.id
_entity.type
_entity.pdbx_description
1 polymer ?
#
loop_
_entity_poly.entity_id
_entity_poly.type
_entity_poly.pdbx_seq_one_letter_code
_entity_poly.pdbx_strand_id
1 'polypeptide(L)'
;MRSYGGFLWPESGYVEAPDWDPQPACGRGLHGWLNGQGDYTCQSFTEIDGAKWLILEVDNFIDLVGKVKFQSCTVVHCGTRQTATNYLLQAGISGPIIGVTVSGGPNSRVSGGDGSTVSGGPNSRVSGGDGSTVSGGTGSVLILRDCNYSPKTATVGENGILPDTPYILKDGVFTRV
;
A
#
# COMPACT_ATOMS: atom_id res chain seq x y z
N MET A 1 -16.21 -15.83 0.57
CA MET A 1 -15.92 -14.69 1.48
C MET A 1 -16.88 -13.56 1.20
N ARG A 2 -17.34 -12.80 2.20
CA ARG A 2 -18.35 -11.75 1.99
C ARG A 2 -17.70 -10.37 2.03
N SER A 3 -17.95 -9.55 1.01
CA SER A 3 -17.52 -8.16 0.95
C SER A 3 -18.62 -7.21 1.43
N TYR A 4 -18.29 -5.91 1.51
CA TYR A 4 -19.28 -4.86 1.78
C TYR A 4 -20.46 -4.94 0.81
N GLY A 5 -21.68 -4.70 1.27
CA GLY A 5 -22.89 -4.88 0.47
C GLY A 5 -23.35 -6.34 0.30
N GLY A 6 -22.64 -7.31 0.88
CA GLY A 6 -23.09 -8.70 0.98
C GLY A 6 -22.69 -9.60 -0.19
N PHE A 7 -21.95 -9.08 -1.18
CA PHE A 7 -21.48 -9.84 -2.33
C PHE A 7 -20.50 -10.94 -1.91
N LEU A 8 -20.67 -12.14 -2.47
CA LEU A 8 -19.90 -13.34 -2.14
C LEU A 8 -18.80 -13.57 -3.19
N TRP A 9 -17.56 -13.43 -2.75
CA TRP A 9 -16.37 -13.76 -3.54
C TRP A 9 -15.95 -15.23 -3.31
N PRO A 10 -15.68 -16.00 -4.37
CA PRO A 10 -14.99 -17.28 -4.26
C PRO A 10 -13.50 -17.07 -3.95
N GLU A 11 -12.80 -18.13 -3.53
CA GLU A 11 -11.34 -18.09 -3.35
C GLU A 11 -10.58 -18.25 -4.67
N SER A 12 -11.23 -18.79 -5.71
CA SER A 12 -10.70 -18.91 -7.06
C SER A 12 -11.82 -19.01 -8.09
N GLY A 13 -11.51 -18.74 -9.36
CA GLY A 13 -12.42 -18.96 -10.48
C GLY A 13 -13.24 -17.74 -10.89
N TYR A 14 -14.17 -17.97 -11.80
CA TYR A 14 -14.94 -16.92 -12.48
C TYR A 14 -15.93 -16.21 -11.53
N VAL A 15 -16.04 -14.89 -11.70
CA VAL A 15 -16.97 -14.01 -10.97
C VAL A 15 -17.55 -12.99 -11.94
N GLU A 16 -18.85 -12.72 -11.81
CA GLU A 16 -19.55 -11.72 -12.60
C GLU A 16 -20.45 -10.87 -11.71
N ALA A 17 -20.49 -9.56 -11.98
CA ALA A 17 -21.40 -8.63 -11.29
C ALA A 17 -22.84 -8.81 -11.79
N PRO A 18 -23.80 -9.11 -10.91
CA PRO A 18 -25.22 -9.27 -11.29
C PRO A 18 -25.89 -7.93 -11.65
N ASP A 19 -25.30 -6.81 -11.27
CA ASP A 19 -25.84 -5.46 -11.42
C ASP A 19 -25.07 -4.60 -12.41
N TRP A 20 -24.25 -5.22 -13.28
CA TRP A 20 -23.37 -4.53 -14.22
C TRP A 20 -24.06 -3.42 -15.01
N ASP A 21 -23.41 -2.25 -15.03
CA ASP A 21 -23.79 -1.08 -15.80
C ASP A 21 -22.52 -0.49 -16.44
N PRO A 22 -22.41 -0.38 -17.78
CA PRO A 22 -21.19 0.11 -18.43
C PRO A 22 -20.99 1.62 -18.32
N GLN A 23 -21.86 2.37 -17.62
CA GLN A 23 -21.62 3.79 -17.37
C GLN A 23 -20.32 4.00 -16.57
N PRO A 24 -19.48 5.00 -16.94
CA PRO A 24 -18.22 5.33 -16.27
C PRO A 24 -18.48 6.08 -14.96
N ALA A 25 -19.23 5.44 -14.07
CA ALA A 25 -19.58 5.91 -12.75
C ALA A 25 -19.40 4.77 -11.74
N CYS A 26 -19.07 5.15 -10.51
CA CYS A 26 -18.90 4.22 -9.40
C CYS A 26 -20.21 3.47 -9.07
N GLY A 27 -20.08 2.19 -8.69
CA GLY A 27 -21.22 1.30 -8.43
C GLY A 27 -21.62 0.47 -9.66
N ARG A 28 -22.51 -0.51 -9.49
CA ARG A 28 -23.08 -1.34 -10.57
C ARG A 28 -22.02 -2.07 -11.40
N GLY A 29 -21.30 -2.99 -10.75
CA GLY A 29 -20.11 -3.65 -11.28
C GLY A 29 -19.10 -4.00 -10.19
N LEU A 30 -18.14 -4.87 -10.52
CA LEU A 30 -17.00 -5.17 -9.67
C LEU A 30 -15.97 -4.03 -9.75
N HIS A 31 -15.15 -3.90 -8.71
CA HIS A 31 -14.18 -2.81 -8.60
C HIS A 31 -12.85 -3.32 -8.05
N GLY A 32 -11.75 -2.68 -8.44
CA GLY A 32 -10.42 -2.97 -7.93
C GLY A 32 -9.41 -1.90 -8.33
N TRP A 33 -8.14 -2.13 -8.00
CA TRP A 33 -7.02 -1.31 -8.42
C TRP A 33 -6.25 -2.00 -9.54
N LEU A 34 -6.11 -1.34 -10.68
CA LEU A 34 -5.35 -1.89 -11.80
C LEU A 34 -3.89 -2.11 -11.37
N ASN A 35 -3.38 -3.33 -11.54
CA ASN A 35 -2.03 -3.70 -11.09
C ASN A 35 -1.77 -3.45 -9.58
N GLY A 36 -2.83 -3.38 -8.76
CA GLY A 36 -2.75 -3.01 -7.35
C GLY A 36 -2.40 -1.53 -7.11
N GLN A 37 -2.55 -0.67 -8.11
CA GLN A 37 -2.18 0.75 -8.06
C GLN A 37 -3.41 1.64 -8.23
N GLY A 38 -3.44 2.75 -7.49
CA GLY A 38 -4.51 3.75 -7.60
C GLY A 38 -4.71 4.54 -6.33
N ASP A 39 -5.88 5.15 -6.22
CA ASP A 39 -6.31 5.88 -5.04
C ASP A 39 -6.89 4.89 -4.02
N TYR A 40 -6.11 4.64 -2.97
CA TYR A 40 -6.49 3.73 -1.88
C TYR A 40 -7.67 4.27 -1.04
N THR A 41 -8.02 5.56 -1.17
CA THR A 41 -9.15 6.18 -0.46
C THR A 41 -10.50 5.93 -1.14
N CYS A 42 -10.48 5.60 -2.44
CA CYS A 42 -11.68 5.44 -3.27
C CYS A 42 -12.34 4.05 -3.18
N GLN A 43 -11.74 3.12 -2.42
CA GLN A 43 -12.26 1.79 -2.16
C GLN A 43 -11.77 1.30 -0.79
N SER A 44 -12.68 0.76 0.01
CA SER A 44 -12.31 0.27 1.34
C SER A 44 -11.62 -1.10 1.24
N PHE A 45 -10.45 -1.21 1.85
CA PHE A 45 -9.88 -2.48 2.29
C PHE A 45 -9.78 -2.47 3.81
N THR A 46 -9.80 -3.64 4.43
CA THR A 46 -9.70 -3.77 5.89
C THR A 46 -8.28 -4.11 6.29
N GLU A 47 -7.81 -3.45 7.35
CA GLU A 47 -6.53 -3.77 8.02
C GLU A 47 -6.71 -4.82 9.12
N ILE A 48 -7.93 -5.34 9.31
CA ILE A 48 -8.21 -6.38 10.30
C ILE A 48 -7.41 -7.65 9.96
N ASP A 49 -6.76 -8.21 10.97
CA ASP A 49 -6.06 -9.49 10.86
C ASP A 49 -6.98 -10.59 10.31
N GLY A 50 -6.48 -11.32 9.32
CA GLY A 50 -7.26 -12.35 8.61
C GLY A 50 -8.08 -11.84 7.43
N ALA A 51 -8.05 -10.53 7.13
CA ALA A 51 -8.57 -9.99 5.88
C ALA A 51 -7.97 -10.70 4.66
N LYS A 52 -8.84 -11.01 3.70
CA LYS A 52 -8.47 -11.70 2.46
C LYS A 52 -8.25 -10.70 1.35
N TRP A 53 -7.10 -10.81 0.68
CA TRP A 53 -6.73 -10.02 -0.48
C TRP A 53 -6.82 -10.87 -1.73
N LEU A 54 -7.48 -10.35 -2.76
CA LEU A 54 -7.74 -11.03 -4.02
C LEU A 54 -6.90 -10.41 -5.15
N ILE A 55 -6.32 -11.26 -6.00
CA ILE A 55 -5.80 -10.85 -7.31
C ILE A 55 -6.78 -11.35 -8.37
N LEU A 56 -7.16 -10.43 -9.25
CA LEU A 56 -8.19 -10.63 -10.26
C LEU A 56 -7.56 -10.47 -11.63
N GLU A 57 -7.79 -11.43 -12.52
CA GLU A 57 -7.56 -11.26 -13.95
C GLU A 57 -8.83 -10.71 -14.60
N VAL A 58 -8.67 -9.65 -15.38
CA VAL A 58 -9.76 -8.88 -15.98
C VAL A 58 -9.41 -8.59 -17.43
N ASP A 59 -10.28 -8.97 -18.37
CA ASP A 59 -10.07 -8.72 -19.80
C ASP A 59 -10.43 -7.28 -20.19
N ASN A 60 -11.52 -6.75 -19.64
CA ASN A 60 -12.06 -5.43 -19.97
C ASN A 60 -12.44 -4.67 -18.71
N PHE A 61 -12.07 -3.39 -18.65
CA PHE A 61 -12.37 -2.53 -17.52
C PHE A 61 -12.62 -1.08 -17.96
N ILE A 62 -13.30 -0.32 -17.11
CA ILE A 62 -13.52 1.11 -17.20
C ILE A 62 -12.64 1.78 -16.14
N ASP A 63 -11.79 2.71 -16.56
CA ASP A 63 -11.01 3.56 -15.65
C ASP A 63 -11.93 4.62 -15.04
N LEU A 64 -12.01 4.65 -13.70
CA LEU A 64 -12.77 5.63 -12.93
C LEU A 64 -11.86 6.63 -12.23
N VAL A 65 -10.60 6.72 -12.63
CA VAL A 65 -9.52 7.51 -12.02
C VAL A 65 -9.21 7.02 -10.60
N GLY A 66 -8.03 6.41 -10.45
CA GLY A 66 -7.59 5.85 -9.16
C GLY A 66 -8.22 4.50 -8.80
N LYS A 67 -9.15 3.98 -9.61
CA LYS A 67 -9.65 2.61 -9.54
C LYS A 67 -10.24 2.19 -10.89
N VAL A 68 -10.49 0.90 -11.05
CA VAL A 68 -11.18 0.35 -12.21
C VAL A 68 -12.48 -0.30 -11.83
N LYS A 69 -13.41 -0.31 -12.78
CA LYS A 69 -14.70 -1.00 -12.72
C LYS A 69 -14.80 -2.01 -13.85
N PHE A 70 -15.31 -3.21 -13.59
CA PHE A 70 -15.38 -4.31 -14.57
C PHE A 70 -16.60 -5.22 -14.34
N GLN A 71 -17.04 -5.87 -15.41
CA GLN A 71 -18.22 -6.75 -15.39
C GLN A 71 -17.90 -8.09 -14.73
N SER A 72 -16.79 -8.69 -15.12
CA SER A 72 -16.38 -10.01 -14.70
C SER A 72 -14.87 -10.11 -14.56
N CYS A 73 -14.43 -11.13 -13.83
CA CYS A 73 -13.03 -11.43 -13.60
C CYS A 73 -12.85 -12.90 -13.26
N THR A 74 -11.60 -13.35 -13.29
CA THR A 74 -11.18 -14.61 -12.66
C THR A 74 -10.37 -14.30 -11.41
N VAL A 75 -10.76 -14.86 -10.26
CA VAL A 75 -9.95 -14.83 -9.05
C VAL A 75 -8.79 -15.81 -9.23
N VAL A 76 -7.57 -15.28 -9.37
CA VAL A 76 -6.35 -16.09 -9.59
C VAL A 76 -5.51 -16.25 -8.32
N HIS A 77 -5.76 -15.44 -7.30
CA HIS A 77 -5.16 -15.59 -5.98
C HIS A 77 -6.09 -15.08 -4.89
N CYS A 78 -6.15 -15.81 -3.78
CA CYS A 78 -6.80 -15.40 -2.55
C CYS A 78 -5.89 -15.70 -1.37
N GLY A 79 -5.53 -14.67 -0.60
CA GLY A 79 -4.57 -14.84 0.49
C GLY A 79 -4.48 -13.67 1.44
N THR A 80 -3.31 -13.50 2.04
CA THR A 80 -3.00 -12.35 2.89
C THR A 80 -2.57 -11.17 2.02
N ARG A 81 -2.53 -9.97 2.60
CA ARG A 81 -1.92 -8.79 1.96
C ARG A 81 -0.55 -9.12 1.37
N GLN A 82 0.31 -9.77 2.16
CA GLN A 82 1.67 -10.13 1.74
C GLN A 82 1.69 -11.08 0.54
N THR A 83 0.88 -12.15 0.55
CA THR A 83 0.90 -13.10 -0.56
C THR A 83 0.31 -12.50 -1.83
N ALA A 84 -0.72 -11.64 -1.71
CA ALA A 84 -1.29 -10.93 -2.85
C ALA A 84 -0.31 -9.92 -3.47
N THR A 85 0.36 -9.09 -2.67
CA THR A 85 1.33 -8.13 -3.21
C THR A 85 2.57 -8.84 -3.78
N ASN A 86 3.00 -9.94 -3.18
CA ASN A 86 4.08 -10.76 -3.74
C ASN A 86 3.71 -11.39 -5.08
N TYR A 87 2.44 -11.79 -5.27
CA TYR A 87 1.95 -12.29 -6.54
C TYR A 87 2.15 -11.23 -7.66
N LEU A 88 1.77 -9.98 -7.41
CA LEU A 88 1.97 -8.87 -8.36
C LEU A 88 3.46 -8.64 -8.66
N LEU A 89 4.31 -8.61 -7.62
CA LEU A 89 5.76 -8.45 -7.79
C LEU A 89 6.38 -9.57 -8.63
N GLN A 90 5.99 -10.83 -8.40
CA GLN A 90 6.46 -11.99 -9.16
C GLN A 90 5.99 -11.98 -10.61
N ALA A 91 4.83 -11.37 -10.89
CA ALA A 91 4.34 -11.11 -12.24
C ALA A 91 5.09 -9.96 -12.95
N GLY A 92 6.08 -9.33 -12.30
CA GLY A 92 6.86 -8.23 -12.86
C GLY A 92 6.17 -6.87 -12.79
N ILE A 93 5.06 -6.77 -12.06
CA ILE A 93 4.41 -5.48 -11.82
C ILE A 93 5.31 -4.64 -10.93
N SER A 94 5.56 -3.40 -11.36
CA SER A 94 6.34 -2.41 -10.63
C SER A 94 5.53 -1.12 -10.45
N GLY A 95 5.85 -0.35 -9.40
CA GLY A 95 5.15 0.89 -9.07
C GLY A 95 4.61 0.91 -7.63
N PRO A 96 3.73 1.88 -7.30
CA PRO A 96 3.16 2.06 -5.97
C PRO A 96 2.05 1.03 -5.70
N ILE A 97 2.42 -0.23 -5.52
CA ILE A 97 1.48 -1.31 -5.19
C ILE A 97 0.92 -1.08 -3.78
N ILE A 98 -0.40 -0.96 -3.66
CA ILE A 98 -1.09 -0.73 -2.39
C ILE A 98 -0.84 -1.92 -1.45
N GLY A 99 -0.43 -1.61 -0.22
CA GLY A 99 -0.21 -2.60 0.83
C GLY A 99 1.08 -3.43 0.69
N VAL A 100 1.93 -3.14 -0.30
CA VAL A 100 3.20 -3.87 -0.49
C VAL A 100 4.14 -3.64 0.68
N THR A 101 4.89 -4.67 1.05
CA THR A 101 6.00 -4.58 1.99
C THR A 101 7.30 -4.84 1.24
N VAL A 102 8.24 -3.90 1.32
CA VAL A 102 9.55 -4.00 0.68
C VAL A 102 10.62 -3.80 1.76
N SER A 103 11.64 -4.66 1.75
CA SER A 103 12.78 -4.56 2.66
C SER A 103 14.05 -4.25 1.89
N GLY A 104 14.80 -3.25 2.35
CA GLY A 104 16.12 -2.90 1.83
C GLY A 104 17.24 -3.43 2.73
N GLY A 105 18.30 -3.98 2.13
CA GLY A 105 19.54 -4.35 2.84
C GLY A 105 20.46 -3.16 3.12
N PRO A 106 21.70 -3.40 3.59
CA PRO A 106 22.71 -2.35 3.76
C PRO A 106 22.94 -1.55 2.47
N ASN A 107 23.20 -0.25 2.60
CA ASN A 107 23.39 0.68 1.48
C ASN A 107 22.18 0.81 0.52
N SER A 108 20.98 0.45 0.99
CA SER A 108 19.75 0.63 0.21
C SER A 108 19.16 2.03 0.38
N ARG A 109 18.31 2.41 -0.58
CA ARG A 109 17.41 3.55 -0.47
C ARG A 109 15.99 3.02 -0.46
N VAL A 110 15.27 3.26 0.62
CA VAL A 110 13.87 2.87 0.75
C VAL A 110 13.05 4.13 0.94
N SER A 111 12.03 4.31 0.10
CA SER A 111 11.11 5.45 0.14
C SER A 111 9.67 4.96 0.16
N GLY A 112 8.92 5.37 1.17
CA GLY A 112 7.47 5.21 1.23
C GLY A 112 6.74 6.50 0.85
N GLY A 113 5.52 6.36 0.35
CA GLY A 113 4.58 7.47 0.19
C GLY A 113 3.92 7.85 1.51
N ASP A 114 2.79 8.54 1.46
CA ASP A 114 2.03 8.93 2.66
C ASP A 114 1.51 7.69 3.42
N GLY A 115 1.47 7.78 4.75
CA GLY A 115 1.01 6.71 5.65
C GLY A 115 1.86 5.42 5.60
N SER A 116 3.06 5.46 5.03
CA SER A 116 3.91 4.27 4.90
C SER A 116 4.68 3.97 6.19
N THR A 117 4.94 2.69 6.43
CA THR A 117 5.98 2.27 7.39
C THR A 117 7.24 1.92 6.63
N VAL A 118 8.35 2.62 6.90
CA VAL A 118 9.61 2.45 6.16
C VAL A 118 10.76 2.19 7.13
N SER A 119 11.44 1.07 6.99
CA SER A 119 12.63 0.75 7.78
C SER A 119 13.84 0.51 6.89
N GLY A 120 15.02 0.87 7.39
CA GLY A 120 16.30 0.60 6.73
C GLY A 120 17.33 0.05 7.71
N GLY A 121 18.26 -0.78 7.21
CA GLY A 121 19.41 -1.22 8.00
C GLY A 121 20.42 -0.09 8.26
N PRO A 122 21.59 -0.38 8.87
CA PRO A 122 22.62 0.63 9.12
C PRO A 122 23.06 1.38 7.85
N ASN A 123 23.38 2.67 8.00
CA ASN A 123 23.80 3.57 6.92
C ASN A 123 22.81 3.70 5.75
N SER A 124 21.51 3.51 5.99
CA SER A 124 20.47 3.66 4.95
C SER A 124 20.01 5.11 4.82
N ARG A 125 19.39 5.46 3.68
CA ARG A 125 18.56 6.66 3.57
C ARG A 125 17.09 6.24 3.51
N VAL A 126 16.34 6.62 4.53
CA VAL A 126 14.95 6.20 4.73
C VAL A 126 14.06 7.43 4.69
N SER A 127 13.08 7.45 3.79
CA SER A 127 12.15 8.57 3.68
C SER A 127 10.69 8.13 3.69
N GLY A 128 9.84 8.87 4.41
CA GLY A 128 8.39 8.67 4.45
C GLY A 128 7.63 9.96 4.17
N GLY A 129 6.46 9.83 3.54
CA GLY A 129 5.52 10.92 3.29
C GLY A 129 4.73 11.34 4.54
N ASP A 130 3.68 12.11 4.35
CA ASP A 130 2.81 12.60 5.42
C ASP A 130 2.24 11.42 6.25
N GLY A 131 2.23 11.55 7.57
CA GLY A 131 1.76 10.50 8.48
C GLY A 131 2.56 9.18 8.46
N SER A 132 3.74 9.14 7.82
CA SER A 132 4.56 7.92 7.77
C SER A 132 5.32 7.65 9.06
N THR A 133 5.54 6.38 9.35
CA THR A 133 6.43 5.91 10.42
C THR A 133 7.74 5.43 9.81
N VAL A 134 8.89 5.98 10.22
CA VAL A 134 10.20 5.57 9.70
C VAL A 134 11.16 5.13 10.80
N SER A 135 12.00 4.14 10.51
CA SER A 135 13.12 3.74 11.35
C SER A 135 14.37 3.44 10.53
N GLY A 136 15.53 3.48 11.17
CA GLY A 136 16.80 3.16 10.54
C GLY A 136 17.79 2.60 11.55
N GLY A 137 18.74 1.80 11.09
CA GLY A 137 19.91 1.42 11.89
C GLY A 137 20.87 2.59 12.10
N THR A 138 21.85 2.45 12.99
CA THR A 138 22.89 3.47 13.25
C THR A 138 23.50 4.04 11.97
N GLY A 139 23.72 5.35 11.94
CA GLY A 139 24.30 6.07 10.79
C GLY A 139 23.31 6.29 9.63
N SER A 140 22.06 5.85 9.75
CA SER A 140 21.03 6.12 8.75
C SER A 140 20.58 7.57 8.79
N VAL A 141 20.08 8.05 7.66
CA VAL A 141 19.42 9.36 7.54
C VAL A 141 17.92 9.15 7.36
N LEU A 142 17.13 9.69 8.28
CA LEU A 142 15.68 9.70 8.23
C LEU A 142 15.19 11.01 7.63
N ILE A 143 14.27 10.94 6.66
CA ILE A 143 13.62 12.10 6.06
C ILE A 143 12.12 11.93 6.19
N LEU A 144 11.47 12.76 7.00
CA LEU A 144 10.01 12.73 7.16
C LEU A 144 9.40 14.02 6.62
N ARG A 145 8.22 13.88 6.02
CA ARG A 145 7.38 15.00 5.61
C ARG A 145 6.10 15.01 6.45
N ASP A 146 5.63 16.21 6.75
CA ASP A 146 4.29 16.49 7.27
C ASP A 146 3.68 17.53 6.32
N CYS A 147 2.40 17.43 5.99
CA CYS A 147 1.74 18.35 5.06
C CYS A 147 1.82 19.83 5.50
N ASN A 148 2.00 20.11 6.79
CA ASN A 148 2.08 21.46 7.36
C ASN A 148 3.51 22.00 7.48
N TYR A 149 4.54 21.17 7.23
CA TYR A 149 5.94 21.53 7.47
C TYR A 149 6.87 21.16 6.31
N SER A 150 7.98 21.87 6.21
CA SER A 150 9.09 21.45 5.34
C SER A 150 9.61 20.07 5.76
N PRO A 151 10.05 19.19 4.84
CA PRO A 151 10.68 17.93 5.18
C PRO A 151 11.78 18.10 6.23
N LYS A 152 11.81 17.22 7.23
CA LYS A 152 12.81 17.21 8.29
C LYS A 152 13.75 16.03 8.12
N THR A 153 15.01 16.26 8.41
CA THR A 153 16.08 15.28 8.30
C THR A 153 16.70 15.03 9.67
N ALA A 154 16.99 13.79 10.01
CA ALA A 154 17.74 13.43 11.20
C ALA A 154 18.69 12.25 10.96
N THR A 155 19.79 12.22 11.69
CA THR A 155 20.76 11.13 11.65
C THR A 155 20.53 10.20 12.84
N VAL A 156 20.40 8.90 12.57
CA VAL A 156 20.22 7.88 13.59
C VAL A 156 21.52 7.66 14.36
N GLY A 157 21.44 7.71 15.69
CA GLY A 157 22.57 7.68 16.61
C GLY A 157 23.01 9.07 17.09
N GLU A 158 22.39 10.14 16.57
CA GLU A 158 22.71 11.52 16.92
C GLU A 158 21.49 12.22 17.53
N ASN A 159 21.72 13.24 18.38
CA ASN A 159 20.69 14.15 18.90
C ASN A 159 19.44 13.45 19.49
N GLY A 160 19.61 12.27 20.10
CA GLY A 160 18.53 11.52 20.74
C GLY A 160 17.70 10.62 19.81
N ILE A 161 18.04 10.55 18.52
CA ILE A 161 17.42 9.63 17.56
C ILE A 161 18.06 8.25 17.69
N LEU A 162 17.32 7.33 18.30
CA LEU A 162 17.78 5.97 18.59
C LEU A 162 17.71 5.04 17.36
N PRO A 163 18.68 4.11 17.21
CA PRO A 163 18.61 3.03 16.23
C PRO A 163 17.37 2.17 16.38
N ASP A 164 16.88 1.66 15.25
CA ASP A 164 15.77 0.69 15.15
C ASP A 164 14.50 1.12 15.88
N THR A 165 14.38 2.42 16.12
CA THR A 165 13.25 3.04 16.82
C THR A 165 12.34 3.71 15.80
N PRO A 166 11.03 3.43 15.80
CA PRO A 166 10.08 4.09 14.92
C PRO A 166 9.87 5.56 15.29
N TYR A 167 9.85 6.44 14.28
CA TYR A 167 9.54 7.86 14.42
C TYR A 167 8.47 8.31 13.43
N ILE A 168 7.61 9.21 13.87
CA ILE A 168 6.74 10.06 13.04
C ILE A 168 7.21 11.51 13.13
N LEU A 169 6.76 12.35 12.20
CA LEU A 169 6.91 13.79 12.31
C LEU A 169 5.61 14.34 12.88
N LYS A 170 5.66 14.92 14.07
CA LYS A 170 4.53 15.53 14.75
C LYS A 170 4.89 16.93 15.17
N ASP A 171 4.10 17.92 14.79
CA ASP A 171 4.35 19.33 15.11
C ASP A 171 5.77 19.80 14.69
N GLY A 172 6.27 19.27 13.56
CA GLY A 172 7.58 19.60 13.01
C GLY A 172 8.78 18.96 13.72
N VAL A 173 8.57 18.03 14.65
CA VAL A 173 9.63 17.30 15.39
C VAL A 173 9.48 15.79 15.32
N PHE A 174 10.63 15.09 15.26
CA PHE A 174 10.67 13.63 15.29
C PHE A 174 10.17 13.12 16.64
N THR A 175 9.09 12.35 16.62
CA THR A 175 8.41 11.82 17.80
C THR A 175 8.37 10.30 17.73
N ARG A 176 8.75 9.61 18.81
CA ARG A 176 8.72 8.14 18.87
C ARG A 176 7.28 7.62 18.86
N VAL A 177 7.07 6.48 18.21
CA VAL A 177 5.79 5.76 18.16
C VAL A 177 5.80 4.57 19.12
#